data_AF-K1RQJ7-F1
#
_entry.id   AF-K1RQJ7-F1
#
_cell.length_a   1.000
_cell.length_b   1.000
_cell.length_c   1.000
_cell.angle_alpha   90.00
_cell.angle_beta   90.00
_cell.angle_gamma   90.00
#
_symmetry.space_group_name_H-M   'P 1'
#
loop_
_entity.id
_entity.type
_entity.pdbx_description
1 polymer ?
#
loop_
_entity_poly.entity_id
_entity_poly.type
_entity_poly.pdbx_seq_one_letter_code
_entity_poly.pdbx_strand_id
1 'polypeptide(L)'
;ISNEMGMEFATASLHNSFYFVEAKNIIKDRPMVAKNFEDLINELLRSKSPKKWMRAYFNHGLINYIYGQKRLLPCDMSFDTFFIDPYGDVMPCNGTKDKEVMGNLNNQSWDELWNSPEAEQVRAKVRCCDRDCWMIGSVSPAMHKYIWKPGFWVLKHKLKALFSKHPYSMYENKIVRDYRDGKVTKEELDKCSTCDMCATINDGLSDASREQLKDKSGEEIVDADIAKQMGE
;
A
#
# COMPACT_ATOMS: atom_id res chain seq x y z
N ILE A 1 19.65 13.06 8.37
CA ILE A 1 18.22 13.40 8.58
C ILE A 1 17.48 12.42 9.49
N SER A 2 16.94 11.27 9.04
CA SER A 2 16.03 10.49 9.91
C SER A 2 16.68 10.02 11.24
N ASN A 3 17.94 9.59 11.20
CA ASN A 3 18.70 9.25 12.41
C ASN A 3 18.98 10.47 13.30
N GLU A 4 19.24 11.64 12.73
CA GLU A 4 19.47 12.89 13.47
C GLU A 4 18.20 13.36 14.18
N MET A 5 17.05 13.18 13.53
CA MET A 5 15.74 13.55 14.08
C MET A 5 15.17 12.50 15.06
N GLY A 6 15.82 11.33 15.19
CA GLY A 6 15.24 10.20 15.93
C GLY A 6 13.92 9.70 15.33
N MET A 7 13.70 9.93 14.03
CA MET A 7 12.46 9.61 13.33
C MET A 7 12.64 8.46 12.33
N GLU A 8 11.53 7.81 12.01
CA GLU A 8 11.44 6.86 10.91
C GLU A 8 10.46 7.39 9.86
N PHE A 9 10.98 7.73 8.68
CA PHE A 9 10.12 8.13 7.57
C PHE A 9 9.44 6.91 6.96
N ALA A 10 8.16 7.04 6.62
CA ALA A 10 7.45 6.05 5.83
C ALA A 10 8.07 5.98 4.43
N THR A 11 8.02 4.80 3.82
CA THR A 11 8.44 4.64 2.43
C THR A 11 7.27 4.06 1.65
N ALA A 12 6.95 4.68 0.52
CA ALA A 12 5.81 4.31 -0.31
C ALA A 12 6.17 4.53 -1.78
N SER A 13 5.43 3.86 -2.66
CA SER A 13 5.38 4.18 -4.08
C SER A 13 3.98 4.72 -4.41
N LEU A 14 3.81 5.20 -5.63
CA LEU A 14 2.54 5.66 -6.20
C LEU A 14 1.50 4.53 -6.17
N HIS A 15 0.33 4.80 -5.58
CA HIS A 15 -0.83 3.93 -5.61
C HIS A 15 -2.04 4.77 -6.06
N ASN A 16 -2.75 4.32 -7.09
CA ASN A 16 -4.08 4.81 -7.39
C ASN A 16 -5.07 4.15 -6.42
N SER A 17 -6.12 4.86 -5.98
CA SER A 17 -7.23 4.28 -5.21
C SER A 17 -8.39 5.28 -5.10
N PHE A 18 -9.57 4.76 -4.74
CA PHE A 18 -10.74 5.60 -4.42
C PHE A 18 -10.40 6.64 -3.34
N TYR A 19 -9.57 6.26 -2.36
CA TYR A 19 -9.25 7.09 -1.21
C TYR A 19 -8.50 8.37 -1.59
N PHE A 20 -7.74 8.34 -2.69
CA PHE A 20 -7.06 9.52 -3.24
C PHE A 20 -7.82 10.17 -4.39
N VAL A 21 -9.01 9.65 -4.75
CA VAL A 21 -9.83 10.12 -5.85
C VAL A 21 -9.04 10.15 -7.17
N GLU A 22 -8.15 9.17 -7.35
CA GLU A 22 -7.18 9.16 -8.44
C GLU A 22 -6.94 7.74 -8.97
N ALA A 23 -7.00 7.62 -10.29
CA ALA A 23 -6.94 6.38 -11.05
C ALA A 23 -5.91 6.39 -12.20
N LYS A 24 -5.35 7.55 -12.54
CA LYS A 24 -4.60 7.78 -13.79
C LYS A 24 -3.11 8.03 -13.56
N ASN A 25 -2.64 7.99 -12.31
CA ASN A 25 -1.24 8.20 -12.03
C ASN A 25 -0.40 7.01 -12.53
N ILE A 26 0.77 7.34 -13.09
CA ILE A 26 1.69 6.34 -13.65
C ILE A 26 3.14 6.71 -13.40
N ILE A 27 3.98 5.69 -13.19
CA ILE A 27 5.41 5.87 -12.97
C ILE A 27 6.12 5.95 -14.33
N LYS A 28 6.48 7.17 -14.73
CA LYS A 28 7.10 7.44 -16.03
C LYS A 28 8.50 6.84 -16.17
N ASP A 29 9.30 6.90 -15.12
CA ASP A 29 10.69 6.42 -15.08
C ASP A 29 10.89 5.40 -13.95
N ARG A 30 10.53 4.14 -14.23
CA ARG A 30 10.69 3.02 -13.28
C ARG A 30 12.15 2.75 -12.91
N PRO A 31 13.13 2.80 -13.84
CA PRO A 31 14.54 2.63 -13.50
C PRO A 31 15.04 3.66 -12.47
N MET A 32 14.73 4.94 -12.64
CA MET A 32 15.13 6.00 -11.70
C MET A 32 14.52 5.76 -10.31
N VAL A 33 13.22 5.46 -10.24
CA VAL A 33 12.56 5.22 -8.95
C VAL A 33 13.14 3.96 -8.28
N ALA A 34 13.31 2.86 -9.02
CA ALA A 34 13.88 1.63 -8.50
C ALA A 34 15.33 1.78 -8.05
N LYS A 35 16.11 2.64 -8.71
CA LYS A 35 17.48 2.96 -8.31
C LYS A 35 17.52 3.67 -6.96
N ASN A 36 16.63 4.63 -6.72
CA ASN A 36 16.51 5.27 -5.40
C ASN A 36 16.14 4.26 -4.30
N PHE A 37 15.25 3.30 -4.60
CA PHE A 37 14.97 2.20 -3.68
C PHE A 37 16.17 1.28 -3.45
N GLU A 38 16.92 0.92 -4.50
CA GLU A 38 18.16 0.13 -4.39
C GLU A 38 19.19 0.80 -3.46
N ASP A 39 19.39 2.11 -3.60
CA ASP A 39 20.33 2.86 -2.78
C ASP A 39 19.88 2.89 -1.31
N LEU A 40 18.58 3.11 -1.07
CA LEU A 40 17.99 3.04 0.28
C LEU A 40 18.10 1.63 0.89
N ILE A 41 17.83 0.57 0.11
CA ILE A 41 17.95 -0.83 0.54
C ILE A 41 19.38 -1.11 1.00
N ASN A 42 20.38 -0.70 0.21
CA ASN A 42 21.78 -0.90 0.54
C ASN A 42 22.18 -0.14 1.82
N GLU A 43 21.69 1.09 2.03
CA GLU A 43 21.90 1.83 3.28
C GLU A 43 21.27 1.12 4.50
N LEU A 44 20.02 0.66 4.36
CA LEU A 44 19.31 -0.05 5.43
C LEU A 44 19.98 -1.37 5.81
N LEU A 45 20.48 -2.13 4.83
CA LEU A 45 21.20 -3.40 5.04
C LEU A 45 22.54 -3.21 5.76
N ARG A 46 23.20 -2.05 5.60
CA ARG A 46 24.45 -1.73 6.32
C ARG A 46 24.23 -1.39 7.79
N SER A 47 23.01 -0.99 8.15
CA SER A 47 22.70 -0.69 9.55
C SER A 47 22.83 -1.93 10.47
N LYS A 48 22.90 -1.70 11.78
CA LYS A 48 22.88 -2.76 12.80
C LYS A 48 21.47 -3.07 13.35
N SER A 49 20.41 -2.47 12.77
CA SER A 49 19.05 -2.60 13.26
C SER A 49 18.27 -3.67 12.48
N PRO A 50 17.79 -4.75 13.14
CA PRO A 50 16.95 -5.76 12.50
C PRO A 50 15.71 -5.17 11.83
N LYS A 51 15.09 -4.16 12.45
CA LYS A 51 13.94 -3.44 11.88
C LYS A 51 14.29 -2.81 10.53
N LYS A 52 15.45 -2.16 10.42
CA LYS A 52 15.93 -1.59 9.15
C LYS A 52 16.20 -2.67 8.10
N TRP A 53 16.67 -3.85 8.47
CA TRP A 53 16.86 -4.96 7.53
C TRP A 53 15.54 -5.45 6.95
N MET A 54 14.51 -5.59 7.77
CA MET A 54 13.17 -5.95 7.32
C MET A 54 12.56 -4.85 6.44
N ARG A 55 12.83 -3.58 6.75
CA ARG A 55 12.47 -2.46 5.86
C ARG A 55 13.20 -2.51 4.52
N ALA A 56 14.43 -3.04 4.48
CA ALA A 56 15.13 -3.27 3.23
C ALA A 56 14.40 -4.33 2.36
N TYR A 57 13.89 -5.40 2.98
CA TYR A 57 13.02 -6.37 2.28
C TYR A 57 11.71 -5.73 1.81
N PHE A 58 11.08 -4.89 2.63
CA PHE A 58 9.89 -4.15 2.22
C PHE A 58 10.14 -3.29 0.97
N ASN A 59 11.25 -2.53 0.96
CA ASN A 59 11.64 -1.72 -0.20
C ASN A 59 11.98 -2.56 -1.44
N HIS A 60 12.54 -3.76 -1.26
CA HIS A 60 12.72 -4.72 -2.35
C HIS A 60 11.37 -5.12 -2.98
N GLY A 61 10.33 -5.31 -2.16
CA GLY A 61 8.97 -5.54 -2.64
C GLY A 61 8.36 -4.32 -3.35
N LEU A 62 8.69 -3.08 -2.92
CA LEU A 62 8.27 -1.86 -3.65
C LEU A 62 8.86 -1.81 -5.06
N ILE A 63 10.09 -2.26 -5.27
CA ILE A 63 10.67 -2.39 -6.62
C ILE A 63 9.82 -3.35 -7.47
N ASN A 64 9.40 -4.50 -6.94
CA ASN A 64 8.52 -5.41 -7.68
C ASN A 64 7.16 -4.79 -8.02
N TYR A 65 6.57 -4.08 -7.07
CA TYR A 65 5.31 -3.37 -7.27
C TYR A 65 5.39 -2.31 -8.37
N ILE A 66 6.46 -1.51 -8.41
CA ILE A 66 6.67 -0.47 -9.45
C ILE A 66 6.71 -1.07 -10.86
N TYR A 67 7.17 -2.32 -10.98
CA TYR A 67 7.20 -3.07 -12.23
C TYR A 67 5.94 -3.93 -12.44
N GLY A 68 4.84 -3.64 -11.74
CA GLY A 68 3.55 -4.33 -11.92
C GLY A 68 3.58 -5.83 -11.63
N GLN A 69 4.48 -6.26 -10.74
CA GLN A 69 4.61 -7.67 -10.39
C GLN A 69 3.73 -8.05 -9.20
N LYS A 70 3.38 -9.34 -9.14
CA LYS A 70 2.64 -9.92 -8.01
C LYS A 70 3.36 -9.67 -6.69
N ARG A 71 2.58 -9.51 -5.62
CA ARG A 71 3.12 -9.34 -4.26
C ARG A 71 4.07 -10.48 -3.88
N LEU A 72 5.16 -10.16 -3.17
CA LEU A 72 6.10 -11.15 -2.64
C LEU A 72 5.50 -12.01 -1.52
N LEU A 73 4.52 -11.44 -0.81
CA LEU A 73 3.78 -12.04 0.29
C LEU A 73 2.28 -11.80 0.09
N PRO A 74 1.42 -12.75 0.51
CA PRO A 74 -0.04 -12.60 0.44
C PRO A 74 -0.56 -11.30 1.07
N CYS A 75 -1.77 -10.92 0.66
CA CYS A 75 -2.52 -9.80 1.24
C CYS A 75 -3.66 -10.38 2.08
N ASP A 76 -3.58 -10.23 3.40
CA ASP A 76 -4.58 -10.73 4.35
C ASP A 76 -5.47 -9.59 4.92
N MET A 77 -5.68 -8.52 4.14
CA MET A 77 -6.63 -7.47 4.51
C MET A 77 -8.06 -8.04 4.60
N SER A 78 -8.89 -7.52 5.50
CA SER A 78 -10.18 -8.07 5.94
C SER A 78 -10.13 -9.43 6.65
N PHE A 79 -8.94 -9.93 6.98
CA PHE A 79 -8.75 -11.12 7.82
C PHE A 79 -7.95 -10.78 9.08
N ASP A 80 -6.73 -10.29 8.88
CA ASP A 80 -5.80 -9.97 9.97
C ASP A 80 -5.70 -8.45 10.21
N THR A 81 -6.24 -7.64 9.29
CA THR A 81 -6.12 -6.17 9.32
C THR A 81 -7.29 -5.54 8.56
N PHE A 82 -7.72 -4.37 9.00
CA PHE A 82 -8.77 -3.57 8.36
C PHE A 82 -8.37 -2.09 8.34
N PHE A 83 -9.14 -1.28 7.64
CA PHE A 83 -9.05 0.17 7.64
C PHE A 83 -10.38 0.75 8.14
N ILE A 84 -10.33 1.80 8.96
CA ILE A 84 -11.52 2.54 9.38
C ILE A 84 -11.34 3.99 8.94
N ASP A 85 -12.36 4.56 8.31
CA ASP A 85 -12.38 5.98 7.99
C ASP A 85 -12.96 6.83 9.15
N PRO A 86 -12.82 8.16 9.10
CA PRO A 86 -13.33 9.04 10.16
C PRO A 86 -14.84 8.95 10.40
N TYR A 87 -15.62 8.42 9.45
CA TYR A 87 -17.06 8.26 9.56
C TYR A 87 -17.47 6.88 10.09
N GLY A 88 -16.50 6.07 10.52
CA GLY A 88 -16.72 4.76 11.12
C GLY A 88 -16.92 3.63 10.12
N ASP A 89 -16.77 3.87 8.80
CA ASP A 89 -16.83 2.80 7.81
C ASP A 89 -15.61 1.90 7.94
N VAL A 90 -15.85 0.61 8.15
CA VAL A 90 -14.82 -0.43 8.18
C VAL A 90 -14.66 -0.99 6.78
N MET A 91 -13.42 -1.07 6.31
CA MET A 91 -13.04 -1.40 4.94
C MET A 91 -11.85 -2.35 4.93
N PRO A 92 -11.59 -3.07 3.82
CA PRO A 92 -10.44 -3.94 3.70
C PRO A 92 -9.15 -3.13 3.77
N CYS A 93 -9.03 -2.09 2.94
CA CYS A 93 -7.90 -1.18 2.91
C CYS A 93 -8.29 0.11 2.17
N ASN A 94 -7.44 1.14 2.24
CA ASN A 94 -7.57 2.37 1.47
C ASN A 94 -6.98 2.28 0.04
N GLY A 95 -6.57 1.07 -0.38
CA GLY A 95 -5.90 0.81 -1.65
C GLY A 95 -6.78 0.16 -2.72
N THR A 96 -8.07 -0.08 -2.44
CA THR A 96 -9.01 -0.68 -3.40
C THR A 96 -9.36 0.30 -4.53
N LYS A 97 -9.94 -0.23 -5.62
CA LYS A 97 -10.42 0.60 -6.73
C LYS A 97 -11.61 1.46 -6.30
N ASP A 98 -12.52 0.85 -5.57
CA ASP A 98 -13.76 1.45 -5.07
C ASP A 98 -13.79 1.43 -3.54
N LYS A 99 -14.69 2.20 -2.93
CA LYS A 99 -14.93 2.17 -1.48
C LYS A 99 -15.66 0.88 -1.10
N GLU A 100 -14.92 -0.09 -0.54
CA GLU A 100 -15.43 -1.42 -0.20
C GLU A 100 -15.81 -1.49 1.29
N VAL A 101 -17.04 -1.08 1.62
CA VAL A 101 -17.50 -1.00 3.02
C VAL A 101 -18.00 -2.37 3.51
N MET A 102 -17.43 -2.84 4.61
CA MET A 102 -17.82 -4.06 5.34
C MET A 102 -18.95 -3.78 6.34
N GLY A 103 -19.05 -2.55 6.82
CA GLY A 103 -20.09 -2.05 7.72
C GLY A 103 -19.64 -0.75 8.41
N ASN A 104 -20.44 -0.25 9.34
CA ASN A 104 -20.16 1.03 10.02
C ASN A 104 -20.33 0.90 11.55
N LEU A 105 -19.30 1.29 12.31
CA LEU A 105 -19.27 1.16 13.77
C LEU A 105 -20.20 2.12 14.52
N ASN A 106 -20.75 3.14 13.87
CA ASN A 106 -21.78 3.99 14.46
C ASN A 106 -23.14 3.29 14.51
N ASN A 107 -23.34 2.25 13.67
CA ASN A 107 -24.63 1.59 13.49
C ASN A 107 -24.62 0.11 13.91
N GLN A 108 -23.45 -0.48 14.09
CA GLN A 108 -23.27 -1.92 14.33
C GLN A 108 -22.20 -2.17 15.39
N SER A 109 -22.37 -3.23 16.17
CA SER A 109 -21.26 -3.75 16.98
C SER A 109 -20.18 -4.37 16.10
N TRP A 110 -18.97 -4.51 16.64
CA TRP A 110 -17.85 -5.14 15.92
C TRP A 110 -18.19 -6.55 15.43
N ASP A 111 -18.85 -7.37 16.25
CA ASP A 111 -19.13 -8.77 15.93
C ASP A 111 -20.19 -8.91 14.81
N GLU A 112 -21.24 -8.08 14.87
CA GLU A 112 -22.26 -8.00 13.82
C GLU A 112 -21.64 -7.57 12.49
N LEU A 113 -20.80 -6.53 12.51
CA LEU A 113 -20.12 -6.03 11.33
C LEU A 113 -19.15 -7.05 10.75
N TRP A 114 -18.25 -7.59 11.59
CA TRP A 114 -17.15 -8.43 11.11
C TRP A 114 -17.64 -9.78 10.61
N ASN A 115 -18.71 -10.34 11.18
CA ASN A 115 -19.28 -11.60 10.75
C ASN A 115 -20.46 -11.44 9.77
N SER A 116 -20.71 -10.22 9.27
CA SER A 116 -21.81 -9.93 8.35
C SER A 116 -21.64 -10.57 6.97
N PRO A 117 -22.75 -10.79 6.24
CA PRO A 117 -22.71 -11.12 4.81
C PRO A 117 -21.95 -10.08 3.97
N GLU A 118 -22.07 -8.80 4.29
CA GLU A 118 -21.39 -7.69 3.61
C GLU A 118 -19.87 -7.80 3.76
N ALA A 119 -19.38 -8.08 4.98
CA ALA A 119 -17.97 -8.35 5.24
C ALA A 119 -17.45 -9.55 4.44
N GLU A 120 -18.24 -10.62 4.30
CA GLU A 120 -17.81 -11.78 3.51
C GLU A 120 -17.79 -11.49 2.00
N GLN A 121 -18.72 -10.68 1.48
CA GLN A 121 -18.67 -10.20 0.09
C GLN A 121 -17.40 -9.41 -0.18
N VAL A 122 -17.02 -8.51 0.72
CA VAL A 122 -15.77 -7.75 0.63
C VAL A 122 -14.55 -8.69 0.70
N ARG A 123 -14.53 -9.67 1.61
CA ARG A 123 -13.45 -10.66 1.68
C ARG A 123 -13.31 -11.45 0.38
N ALA A 124 -14.42 -11.84 -0.26
CA ALA A 124 -14.39 -12.49 -1.56
C ALA A 124 -13.71 -11.61 -2.62
N LYS A 125 -14.00 -10.30 -2.64
CA LYS A 125 -13.29 -9.34 -3.52
C LYS A 125 -11.80 -9.25 -3.19
N VAL A 126 -11.42 -9.19 -1.90
CA VAL A 126 -10.01 -9.12 -1.49
C VAL A 126 -9.23 -10.36 -1.93
N ARG A 127 -9.80 -11.56 -1.82
CA ARG A 127 -9.14 -12.81 -2.27
C ARG A 127 -8.80 -12.80 -3.77
N CYS A 128 -9.55 -12.05 -4.57
CA CYS A 128 -9.36 -11.92 -6.01
C CYS A 128 -8.76 -10.57 -6.43
N CYS A 129 -8.27 -9.76 -5.47
CA CYS A 129 -7.72 -8.45 -5.75
C CYS A 129 -6.45 -8.55 -6.61
N ASP A 130 -6.45 -7.85 -7.74
CA ASP A 130 -5.40 -7.84 -8.74
C ASP A 130 -4.49 -6.60 -8.65
N ARG A 131 -4.76 -5.68 -7.72
CA ARG A 131 -4.02 -4.42 -7.59
C ARG A 131 -2.57 -4.60 -7.14
N ASP A 132 -2.26 -5.75 -6.54
CA ASP A 132 -0.92 -6.13 -6.09
C ASP A 132 -0.21 -5.08 -5.20
N CYS A 133 -0.99 -4.22 -4.53
CA CYS A 133 -0.47 -3.13 -3.71
C CYS A 133 0.56 -3.62 -2.69
N TRP A 134 1.55 -2.79 -2.38
CA TRP A 134 2.62 -3.17 -1.44
C TRP A 134 2.81 -2.08 -0.38
N MET A 135 1.84 -1.99 0.54
CA MET A 135 1.81 -1.00 1.61
C MET A 135 2.24 -1.59 2.94
N ILE A 136 3.01 -0.81 3.72
CA ILE A 136 3.64 -1.26 4.98
C ILE A 136 2.62 -1.82 5.99
N GLY A 137 1.40 -1.25 6.05
CA GLY A 137 0.34 -1.72 6.95
C GLY A 137 -0.11 -3.16 6.66
N SER A 138 -0.20 -3.55 5.38
CA SER A 138 -0.54 -4.93 4.98
C SER A 138 0.67 -5.87 4.97
N VAL A 139 1.86 -5.34 4.67
CA VAL A 139 3.07 -6.14 4.49
C VAL A 139 3.72 -6.49 5.83
N SER A 140 3.65 -5.61 6.83
CA SER A 140 4.23 -5.87 8.14
C SER A 140 3.65 -7.13 8.80
N PRO A 141 2.32 -7.30 8.92
CA PRO A 141 1.74 -8.56 9.43
C PRO A 141 2.14 -9.77 8.60
N ALA A 142 2.10 -9.66 7.27
CA ALA A 142 2.49 -10.74 6.36
C ALA A 142 3.96 -11.15 6.54
N MET A 143 4.88 -10.21 6.77
CA MET A 143 6.29 -10.51 7.05
C MET A 143 6.46 -11.28 8.36
N HIS A 144 5.64 -11.02 9.38
CA HIS A 144 5.69 -11.79 10.63
C HIS A 144 5.18 -13.21 10.42
N LYS A 145 4.04 -13.38 9.73
CA LYS A 145 3.43 -14.68 9.42
C LYS A 145 4.33 -15.57 8.57
N TYR A 146 5.01 -14.97 7.59
CA TYR A 146 5.88 -15.67 6.64
C TYR A 146 7.37 -15.39 6.88
N ILE A 147 7.79 -15.18 8.14
CA ILE A 147 9.13 -14.66 8.52
C ILE A 147 10.32 -15.36 7.85
N TRP A 148 10.18 -16.64 7.51
CA TRP A 148 11.21 -17.41 6.79
C TRP A 148 11.55 -16.83 5.41
N LYS A 149 10.57 -16.28 4.67
CA LYS A 149 10.78 -15.66 3.36
C LYS A 149 11.64 -14.38 3.44
N PRO A 150 11.24 -13.32 4.18
CA PRO A 150 12.08 -12.15 4.37
C PRO A 150 13.34 -12.46 5.17
N GLY A 151 13.29 -13.38 6.14
CA GLY A 151 14.44 -13.80 6.95
C GLY A 151 15.56 -14.40 6.10
N PHE A 152 15.24 -15.33 5.20
CA PHE A 152 16.22 -15.90 4.26
C PHE A 152 16.78 -14.84 3.31
N TRP A 153 15.91 -13.97 2.78
CA TRP A 153 16.33 -12.87 1.92
C TRP A 153 17.28 -11.92 2.66
N VAL A 154 16.96 -11.52 3.89
CA VAL A 154 17.80 -10.64 4.71
C VAL A 154 19.13 -11.32 5.00
N LEU A 155 19.14 -12.59 5.41
CA LEU A 155 20.35 -13.35 5.69
C LEU A 155 21.29 -13.36 4.47
N LYS A 156 20.78 -13.72 3.29
CA LYS A 156 21.54 -13.71 2.03
C LYS A 156 22.23 -12.36 1.79
N HIS A 157 21.51 -11.25 1.94
CA HIS A 157 22.06 -9.93 1.65
C HIS A 157 22.95 -9.39 2.78
N LYS A 158 22.70 -9.76 4.04
CA LYS A 158 23.60 -9.45 5.16
C LYS A 158 24.94 -10.16 5.01
N LEU A 159 24.95 -11.40 4.54
CA LEU A 159 26.20 -12.11 4.22
C LEU A 159 26.97 -11.42 3.08
N LYS A 160 26.27 -11.02 2.00
CA LYS A 160 26.89 -10.21 0.93
C LYS A 160 27.44 -8.88 1.44
N ALA A 161 26.80 -8.27 2.44
CA ALA A 161 27.21 -6.97 2.98
C ALA A 161 28.55 -7.04 3.73
N LEU A 162 29.02 -8.24 4.10
CA LEU A 162 30.34 -8.44 4.68
C LEU A 162 31.46 -8.26 3.65
N PHE A 163 31.16 -8.42 2.35
CA PHE A 163 32.15 -8.41 1.27
C PHE A 163 31.90 -7.33 0.21
N SER A 164 30.75 -6.63 0.26
CA SER A 164 30.38 -5.59 -0.71
C SER A 164 29.68 -4.42 -0.02
N LYS A 165 29.97 -3.20 -0.47
CA LYS A 165 29.22 -1.99 -0.08
C LYS A 165 27.81 -1.96 -0.66
N HIS A 166 27.56 -2.73 -1.73
CA HIS A 166 26.28 -2.87 -2.42
C HIS A 166 25.84 -4.34 -2.39
N PRO A 167 25.38 -4.84 -1.23
CA PRO A 167 24.94 -6.23 -1.09
C PRO A 167 23.71 -6.59 -1.93
N TYR A 168 22.89 -5.60 -2.29
CA TYR A 168 21.67 -5.78 -3.08
C TYR A 168 21.76 -5.06 -4.41
N SER A 169 21.19 -5.67 -5.46
CA SER A 169 20.87 -4.96 -6.69
C SER A 169 19.43 -5.13 -7.16
N MET A 170 18.82 -4.07 -7.70
CA MET A 170 17.49 -4.12 -8.32
C MET A 170 17.43 -5.10 -9.49
N TYR A 171 18.57 -5.33 -10.17
CA TYR A 171 18.70 -6.32 -11.23
C TYR A 171 18.70 -7.76 -10.73
N GLU A 172 18.60 -8.03 -9.43
CA GLU A 172 18.26 -9.38 -8.95
C GLU A 172 16.83 -9.77 -9.37
N ASN A 173 15.93 -8.80 -9.55
CA ASN A 173 14.58 -9.01 -10.07
C ASN A 173 14.59 -9.27 -11.57
N LYS A 174 13.98 -10.38 -12.01
CA LYS A 174 13.90 -10.77 -13.43
C LYS A 174 13.24 -9.68 -14.27
N ILE A 175 12.13 -9.12 -13.81
CA ILE A 175 11.39 -8.08 -14.56
C ILE A 175 12.23 -6.83 -14.84
N VAL A 176 13.10 -6.44 -13.90
CA VAL A 176 13.96 -5.27 -14.05
C VAL A 176 15.01 -5.51 -15.12
N ARG A 177 15.57 -6.73 -15.18
CA ARG A 177 16.48 -7.14 -16.25
C ARG A 177 15.75 -7.23 -17.60
N ASP A 178 14.57 -7.84 -17.62
CA ASP A 178 13.80 -8.01 -18.85
C ASP A 178 13.38 -6.65 -19.45
N TYR A 179 12.99 -5.69 -18.61
CA TYR A 179 12.70 -4.32 -19.06
C TYR A 179 13.95 -3.61 -19.58
N ARG A 180 15.07 -3.68 -18.86
CA ARG A 180 16.37 -3.12 -19.31
C ARG A 180 16.81 -3.71 -20.65
N ASP A 181 16.65 -5.02 -20.82
CA ASP A 181 17.08 -5.77 -22.00
C ASP A 181 16.06 -5.67 -23.16
N GLY A 182 14.97 -4.91 -23.00
CA GLY A 182 13.94 -4.71 -24.03
C GLY A 182 13.04 -5.91 -24.29
N LYS A 183 13.03 -6.91 -23.41
CA LYS A 183 12.15 -8.10 -23.50
C LYS A 183 10.71 -7.81 -23.06
N VAL A 184 10.54 -6.77 -22.26
CA VAL A 184 9.25 -6.25 -21.82
C VAL A 184 9.24 -4.76 -22.12
N THR A 185 8.18 -4.30 -22.75
CA THR A 185 7.96 -2.89 -23.11
C THR A 185 7.40 -2.09 -21.95
N LYS A 186 7.46 -0.77 -22.05
CA LYS A 186 6.86 0.12 -21.06
C LYS A 186 5.35 -0.04 -21.03
N GLU A 187 4.74 -0.17 -22.20
CA GLU A 187 3.29 -0.31 -22.39
C GLU A 187 2.77 -1.60 -21.73
N GLU A 188 3.54 -2.69 -21.78
CA GLU A 188 3.21 -3.93 -21.08
C GLU A 188 3.23 -3.74 -19.55
N LEU A 189 4.25 -3.04 -19.01
CA LEU A 189 4.31 -2.74 -17.58
C LEU A 189 3.22 -1.75 -17.14
N ASP A 190 2.87 -0.80 -17.99
CA ASP A 190 1.82 0.19 -17.74
C ASP A 190 0.45 -0.49 -17.64
N LYS A 191 0.17 -1.50 -18.46
CA LYS A 191 -1.05 -2.34 -18.37
C LYS A 191 -1.17 -3.15 -17.08
N CYS A 192 -0.04 -3.48 -16.45
CA CYS A 192 -0.02 -4.17 -15.16
C CYS A 192 -0.07 -3.22 -13.95
N SER A 193 -0.05 -1.90 -14.19
CA SER A 193 -0.13 -0.92 -13.11
C SER A 193 -1.57 -0.72 -12.64
N THR A 194 -1.74 0.02 -11.55
CA THR A 194 -3.08 0.44 -11.08
C THR A 194 -3.67 1.60 -11.89
N CYS A 195 -3.01 2.03 -12.97
CA CYS A 195 -3.47 3.09 -13.85
C CYS A 195 -4.63 2.59 -14.71
N ASP A 196 -5.78 3.24 -14.60
CA ASP A 196 -6.99 3.00 -15.37
C ASP A 196 -7.43 4.31 -16.03
N MET A 197 -7.00 4.50 -17.28
CA MET A 197 -7.32 5.70 -18.06
C MET A 197 -8.82 5.83 -18.37
N CYS A 198 -9.56 4.72 -18.29
CA CYS A 198 -10.99 4.66 -18.54
C CYS A 198 -11.82 4.72 -17.24
N ALA A 199 -11.17 4.81 -16.07
CA ALA A 199 -11.87 4.89 -14.80
C ALA A 199 -12.68 6.19 -14.72
N THR A 200 -13.96 6.04 -14.35
CA THR A 200 -14.77 7.13 -13.82
C THR A 200 -14.25 7.45 -12.42
N ILE A 201 -14.18 8.75 -12.09
CA ILE A 201 -13.80 9.18 -10.75
C ILE A 201 -14.82 8.63 -9.74
N ASN A 202 -14.33 7.90 -8.74
CA ASN A 202 -15.10 7.46 -7.59
C ASN A 202 -14.46 8.10 -6.34
N ASP A 203 -15.17 9.04 -5.74
CA ASP A 203 -14.76 9.77 -4.54
C ASP A 203 -15.14 9.03 -3.23
N GLY A 204 -15.83 7.89 -3.33
CA GLY A 204 -16.30 7.12 -2.18
C GLY A 204 -17.37 7.84 -1.33
N LEU A 205 -17.95 8.94 -1.80
CA LEU A 205 -18.99 9.66 -1.07
C LEU A 205 -20.33 8.92 -1.16
N SER A 206 -20.97 8.76 0.00
CA SER A 206 -22.36 8.28 0.09
C SER A 206 -23.35 9.29 -0.47
N ASP A 207 -24.56 8.84 -0.84
CA ASP A 207 -25.62 9.73 -1.30
C ASP A 207 -25.97 10.80 -0.24
N ALA A 208 -25.97 10.42 1.05
CA ALA A 208 -26.18 11.34 2.16
C ALA A 208 -25.08 12.41 2.27
N SER A 209 -23.82 12.04 2.01
CA SER A 209 -22.71 12.99 1.96
C SER A 209 -22.83 13.93 0.76
N ARG A 210 -23.23 13.40 -0.41
CA ARG A 210 -23.47 14.21 -1.61
C ARG A 210 -24.60 15.22 -1.42
N GLU A 211 -25.66 14.83 -0.70
CA GLU A 211 -26.77 15.74 -0.41
C GLU A 211 -26.32 16.91 0.46
N GLN A 212 -25.54 16.65 1.51
CA GLN A 212 -25.01 17.71 2.38
C GLN A 212 -24.08 18.68 1.64
N LEU A 213 -23.29 18.17 0.70
CA LEU A 213 -22.36 18.97 -0.10
C LEU A 213 -23.04 19.87 -1.14
N LYS A 214 -24.36 19.80 -1.31
CA LYS A 214 -25.10 20.75 -2.17
C LYS A 214 -25.15 22.14 -1.56
N ASP A 215 -25.31 22.20 -0.24
CA ASP A 215 -25.59 23.44 0.50
C ASP A 215 -24.45 23.85 1.43
N LYS A 216 -23.46 22.97 1.66
CA LYS A 216 -22.32 23.20 2.56
C LYS A 216 -21.01 22.72 1.97
N SER A 217 -19.91 23.37 2.34
CA SER A 217 -18.57 22.84 2.07
C SER A 217 -18.23 21.68 3.01
N GLY A 218 -17.22 20.88 2.64
CA GLY A 218 -16.73 19.80 3.51
C GLY A 218 -16.18 20.33 4.83
N GLU A 219 -15.48 21.47 4.79
CA GLU A 219 -14.96 22.17 5.97
C GLU A 219 -16.09 22.63 6.89
N GLU A 220 -17.15 23.23 6.35
CA GLU A 220 -18.30 23.67 7.15
C GLU A 220 -19.00 22.50 7.86
N ILE A 221 -19.07 21.33 7.21
CA ILE A 221 -19.63 20.12 7.82
C ILE A 221 -18.74 19.65 8.97
N VAL A 222 -17.42 19.60 8.76
CA VAL A 222 -16.45 19.17 9.78
C VAL A 222 -16.41 20.14 10.97
N ASP A 223 -16.37 21.44 10.71
CA ASP A 223 -16.33 22.47 11.75
C ASP A 223 -17.59 22.42 12.63
N ALA A 224 -18.76 22.24 12.01
CA ALA A 224 -20.03 22.09 12.74
C ALA A 224 -20.06 20.81 13.61
N ASP A 225 -19.48 19.71 13.13
CA ASP A 225 -19.39 18.47 13.89
C ASP A 225 -18.41 18.59 15.07
N ILE A 226 -17.25 19.22 14.85
CA ILE A 226 -16.28 19.51 15.92
C ILE A 226 -16.91 20.40 17.00
N ALA A 227 -17.57 21.50 16.62
CA ALA A 227 -18.25 22.39 17.57
C ALA A 227 -19.27 21.62 18.42
N LYS A 228 -20.09 20.78 17.78
CA LYS A 228 -21.06 19.93 18.47
C LYS A 228 -20.40 18.93 19.43
N GLN A 229 -19.28 18.32 19.06
CA GLN A 229 -18.53 17.40 19.92
C GLN A 229 -17.87 18.14 21.10
N MET A 230 -17.50 19.41 20.91
CA MET A 230 -16.92 20.28 21.94
C MET A 230 -17.98 20.96 22.82
N GLY A 231 -19.26 20.89 22.45
CA GLY A 231 -20.38 21.49 23.19
C GLY A 231 -20.50 23.01 22.99
N GLU A 232 -19.99 23.52 21.87
CA GLU A 232 -20.11 24.92 21.43
C GLU A 232 -21.37 25.13 20.58
#